data_AF-A0A941AGH9-F1
#
_entry.id   AF-A0A941AGH9-F1
#
_cell.length_a   1.000
_cell.length_b   1.000
_cell.length_c   1.000
_cell.angle_alpha   90.00
_cell.angle_beta   90.00
_cell.angle_gamma   90.00
#
_symmetry.space_group_name_H-M   'P 1'
#
loop_
_entity.id
_entity.type
_entity.pdbx_description
1 polymer ?
#
loop_
_entity_poly.entity_id
_entity_poly.type
_entity_poly.pdbx_seq_one_letter_code
_entity_poly.pdbx_strand_id
1 'polypeptide(L)' 'LKALGTGKSQGILWRDIETVRGAFGKPEVRLHGQAAKWAKRRHGGTVHVTITHDGGKAMAFVILETAGGTE' A
#
# COMPACT_ATOMS: atom_id res chain seq x y z
N LEU A 1 -5.02 2.32 0.69
CA LEU A 1 -5.56 3.45 1.50
C LEU A 1 -5.68 3.14 2.97
N LYS A 2 -6.48 2.14 3.39
CA LYS A 2 -6.71 1.84 4.82
C LYS A 2 -5.40 1.68 5.62
N ALA A 3 -4.45 0.88 5.10
CA ALA A 3 -3.15 0.64 5.74
C ALA A 3 -2.27 1.89 5.89
N LEU A 4 -2.51 2.96 5.10
CA LEU A 4 -1.80 4.22 5.28
C LEU A 4 -2.31 5.00 6.51
N GLY A 5 -3.47 4.65 7.08
CA GLY A 5 -4.02 5.35 8.26
C GLY A 5 -4.39 6.83 8.00
N THR A 6 -4.40 7.28 6.75
CA THR A 6 -4.61 8.69 6.37
C THR A 6 -6.05 9.09 6.15
N GLY A 7 -6.98 8.12 6.09
CA GLY A 7 -8.34 8.36 5.63
C GLY A 7 -8.41 8.95 4.21
N LYS A 8 -9.59 9.44 3.82
CA LYS A 8 -9.80 10.16 2.53
C LYS A 8 -9.47 11.65 2.61
N SER A 9 -9.32 12.21 3.82
CA SER A 9 -9.19 13.65 4.07
C SER A 9 -7.76 14.18 3.92
N GLN A 10 -6.74 13.33 3.95
CA GLN A 10 -5.34 13.76 3.88
C GLN A 10 -4.76 13.82 2.45
N GLY A 11 -5.61 13.98 1.43
CA GLY A 11 -5.19 14.29 0.07
C GLY A 11 -4.49 13.15 -0.69
N ILE A 12 -4.49 11.91 -0.17
CA ILE A 12 -4.05 10.73 -0.91
C ILE A 12 -5.22 10.18 -1.72
N LEU A 13 -5.06 10.18 -3.03
CA LEU A 13 -6.05 9.66 -3.96
C LEU A 13 -5.84 8.17 -4.23
N TRP A 14 -6.86 7.49 -4.74
CA TRP A 14 -6.76 6.08 -5.11
C TRP A 14 -5.72 5.88 -6.22
N ARG A 15 -5.64 6.85 -7.13
CA ARG A 15 -4.67 6.89 -8.23
C ARG A 15 -3.22 7.01 -7.77
N ASP A 16 -2.98 7.42 -6.51
CA ASP A 16 -1.63 7.46 -5.94
C ASP A 16 -1.16 6.07 -5.48
N ILE A 17 -2.01 5.04 -5.54
CA ILE A 17 -1.71 3.68 -5.09
C ILE A 17 -2.01 2.71 -6.23
N GLU A 18 -0.95 2.17 -6.81
CA GLU A 18 -1.04 1.24 -7.92
C GLU A 18 -0.71 -0.17 -7.44
N THR A 19 -1.56 -1.14 -7.77
CA THR A 19 -1.22 -2.56 -7.63
C THR A 19 -0.67 -3.06 -8.95
N VAL A 20 0.58 -3.50 -8.95
CA VAL A 20 1.28 -4.02 -10.13
C VAL A 20 1.51 -5.51 -9.99
N ARG A 21 1.66 -6.19 -11.13
CA ARG A 21 2.04 -7.60 -11.17
C ARG A 21 3.55 -7.70 -11.05
N GLY A 22 4.02 -8.22 -9.92
CA GLY A 22 5.43 -8.55 -9.68
C GLY A 22 5.84 -9.90 -10.27
N ALA A 23 7.02 -10.36 -9.88
CA ALA A 23 7.56 -11.64 -10.34
C ALA A 23 6.61 -12.81 -10.00
N PHE A 24 6.50 -13.76 -10.91
CA PHE A 24 5.64 -14.95 -10.76
C PHE A 24 4.16 -14.64 -10.48
N GLY A 25 3.70 -13.42 -10.81
CA GLY A 25 2.31 -13.02 -10.59
C GLY A 25 1.99 -12.53 -9.19
N LYS A 26 2.99 -12.44 -8.29
CA LYS A 26 2.82 -11.87 -6.95
C LYS A 26 2.38 -10.41 -7.05
N PRO A 27 1.29 -9.97 -6.39
CA PRO A 27 0.91 -8.57 -6.40
C PRO A 27 1.90 -7.72 -5.58
N GLU A 28 2.28 -6.58 -6.13
CA GLU A 28 3.13 -5.58 -5.48
C GLU A 28 2.44 -4.22 -5.51
N VAL A 29 2.79 -3.32 -4.59
CA VAL A 29 2.22 -1.97 -4.53
C VAL A 29 3.27 -0.94 -4.86
N ARG A 30 2.94 -0.05 -5.80
CA ARG A 30 3.71 1.16 -6.10
C ARG A 30 2.95 2.37 -5.60
N LEU A 31 3.64 3.20 -4.82
CA LEU A 31 3.10 4.45 -4.32
C LEU A 31 3.60 5.61 -5.18
N HIS A 32 2.69 6.49 -5.54
CA HIS A 32 2.94 7.66 -6.37
C HIS A 32 2.54 8.94 -5.64
N GLY A 33 2.87 10.10 -6.20
CA GLY A 33 2.33 11.40 -5.78
C GLY A 33 2.40 11.64 -4.27
N GLN A 34 1.25 11.93 -3.66
CA GLN A 34 1.16 12.19 -2.23
C GLN A 34 1.35 10.94 -1.36
N ALA A 35 0.96 9.75 -1.85
CA ALA A 35 1.19 8.50 -1.13
C ALA A 35 2.69 8.20 -0.96
N ALA A 36 3.47 8.39 -2.02
CA ALA A 36 4.93 8.21 -1.99
C ALA A 36 5.59 9.18 -1.00
N LYS A 37 5.19 10.45 -1.03
CA LYS A 37 5.69 11.47 -0.08
C LYS A 37 5.31 11.13 1.36
N TRP A 38 4.08 10.68 1.57
CA TRP A 38 3.60 10.26 2.89
C TRP A 38 4.42 9.08 3.45
N ALA A 39 4.68 8.07 2.63
CA ALA A 39 5.44 6.88 3.02
C ALA A 39 6.89 7.24 3.38
N LYS A 40 7.57 8.01 2.52
CA LYS A 40 8.93 8.52 2.76
C LYS A 40 9.06 9.27 4.09
N ARG A 41 8.10 10.15 4.43
CA ARG A 41 8.12 10.92 5.69
C ARG A 41 8.01 10.05 6.95
N ARG A 42 7.44 8.85 6.84
CA ARG A 42 7.26 7.92 7.96
C ARG A 42 8.31 6.83 8.00
N HIS A 43 9.35 6.94 7.18
CA HIS A 43 10.34 5.88 6.98
C HIS A 43 9.72 4.53 6.58
N GLY A 44 8.47 4.55 6.09
CA GLY A 44 7.78 3.38 5.56
C GLY A 44 7.99 3.30 4.06
N GLY A 45 8.10 2.08 3.54
CA GLY A 45 8.38 1.88 2.12
C GLY A 45 7.91 0.53 1.61
N THR A 46 8.04 -0.51 2.42
CA THR A 46 7.62 -1.85 2.03
C THR A 46 6.14 -2.03 2.30
N VAL A 47 5.40 -2.31 1.22
CA VAL A 47 3.98 -2.65 1.27
C VAL A 47 3.84 -4.09 0.83
N HIS A 48 3.37 -4.96 1.73
CA HIS A 48 2.99 -6.31 1.40
C HIS A 48 1.49 -6.36 1.16
N VAL A 49 1.09 -6.96 0.05
CA VAL A 49 -0.32 -7.14 -0.30
C VAL A 49 -0.59 -8.58 -0.69
N THR A 50 -1.72 -9.10 -0.23
CA THR A 50 -2.31 -10.35 -0.70
C THR A 50 -3.72 -10.05 -1.17
N ILE A 51 -4.10 -10.59 -2.33
CA ILE A 51 -5.43 -10.41 -2.92
C ILE A 51 -6.02 -11.79 -3.17
N THR A 52 -7.28 -11.98 -2.80
CA THR A 52 -8.05 -13.19 -3.08
C THR A 52 -9.45 -12.80 -3.54
N HIS A 53 -10.06 -13.62 -4.40
CA HIS A 53 -11.43 -13.42 -4.83
C HIS A 53 -12.11 -14.77 -5.04
N ASP A 54 -13.40 -14.84 -4.74
CA ASP A 54 -14.24 -16.01 -4.98
C ASP A 54 -15.72 -15.60 -4.99
N GLY A 55 -16.55 -16.28 -5.78
CA GLY A 55 -18.01 -16.18 -5.73
C GLY A 55 -18.58 -14.76 -5.77
N GLY A 56 -17.97 -13.85 -6.53
CA GLY A 56 -18.38 -12.44 -6.64
C GLY A 56 -17.89 -11.53 -5.51
N LYS A 57 -17.00 -12.00 -4.64
CA LYS A 57 -16.35 -11.23 -3.58
C LYS A 57 -14.85 -11.12 -3.84
N ALA A 58 -14.27 -10.00 -3.45
CA ALA A 58 -12.82 -9.79 -3.46
C ALA A 58 -12.37 -9.27 -2.09
N MET A 59 -11.23 -9.76 -1.63
CA MET A 59 -10.58 -9.32 -0.39
C MET A 59 -9.12 -9.01 -0.65
N ALA A 60 -8.59 -8.08 0.14
CA ALA A 60 -7.18 -7.75 0.16
C ALA A 60 -6.70 -7.55 1.59
N PHE A 61 -5.56 -8.15 1.92
CA PHE A 61 -4.84 -7.93 3.17
C PHE A 61 -3.57 -7.16 2.87
N VAL A 62 -3.29 -6.11 3.66
CA VAL A 62 -2.17 -5.19 3.41
C VAL A 62 -1.41 -4.95 4.71
N ILE A 63 -0.10 -5.17 4.67
CA ILE A 63 0.85 -4.79 5.72
C ILE A 63 1.72 -3.66 5.17
N LEU A 64 1.81 -2.57 5.91
CA LEU A 64 2.74 -1.49 5.64
C LEU A 64 3.82 -1.53 6.71
N GLU A 65 5.05 -1.78 6.31
CA GLU A 65 6.20 -1.73 7.20
C GLU A 65 6.70 -0.28 7.34
N THR A 66 7.09 0.07 8.55
CA THR A 66 7.92 1.23 8.84
C THR A 66 9.34 0.75 9.10
N ALA A 67 10.36 1.48 8.66
CA ALA A 67 11.71 1.22 9.13
C ALA A 67 11.67 1.30 10.66
N GLY A 68 12.05 0.21 11.33
CA GLY A 68 12.18 0.19 12.77
C GLY A 68 13.13 1.32 13.18
N GLY A 69 12.76 2.07 14.21
CA GLY A 69 13.72 2.92 14.89
C GLY A 69 14.90 2.03 15.28
N THR A 70 16.10 2.41 14.87
CA THR A 70 17.32 1.87 15.48
C THR A 70 17.24 2.19 16.96
N GLU A 71 17.05 1.16 17.80
CA GLU A 71 17.47 1.22 19.21
C GLU A 71 18.98 1.40 19.30
#